data_AF-A0A3A3H0H4-F1
#
_entry.id   AF-A0A3A3H0H4-F1
#
_cell.length_a   1.000
_cell.length_b   1.000
_cell.length_c   1.000
_cell.angle_alpha   90.00
_cell.angle_beta   90.00
_cell.angle_gamma   90.00
#
_symmetry.space_group_name_H-M   'P 1'
#
loop_
_entity.id
_entity.type
_entity.pdbx_description
1 polymer ?
#
loop_
_entity_poly.entity_id
_entity_poly.type
_entity_poly.pdbx_seq_one_letter_code
_entity_poly.pdbx_strand_id
1 'polypeptide(L)'
;MADIKVRGREREAIVTMPIGTTLLEAAIQAKVDWAYSCTRGTCARCRCQIVSGYDNLGDVTDAEWNRMDEDEFHQGYRLACQTAVVKDGQVEVIHKPYFG
;
A
#
# COMPACT_ATOMS: atom_id res chain seq x y z
N MET A 1 -4.99 5.51 15.47
CA MET A 1 -5.74 5.36 14.21
C MET A 1 -5.05 6.17 13.14
N ALA A 2 -5.17 5.78 11.88
CA ALA A 2 -4.64 6.52 10.75
C ALA A 2 -5.72 6.70 9.67
N ASP A 3 -5.73 7.88 9.04
CA ASP A 3 -6.57 8.16 7.88
C ASP A 3 -5.80 7.82 6.61
N ILE A 4 -6.30 6.83 5.87
CA ILE A 4 -5.63 6.30 4.68
C ILE A 4 -6.47 6.66 3.47
N LYS A 5 -5.95 7.57 2.64
CA LYS A 5 -6.51 7.86 1.32
C LYS A 5 -5.98 6.85 0.32
N VAL A 6 -6.87 6.02 -0.19
CA VAL A 6 -6.57 4.98 -1.17
C VAL A 6 -7.18 5.34 -2.52
N ARG A 7 -6.35 5.33 -3.57
CA ARG A 7 -6.78 5.58 -4.94
C ARG A 7 -6.57 4.33 -5.81
N GLY A 8 -7.67 3.74 -6.28
CA GLY A 8 -7.67 2.71 -7.31
C GLY A 8 -7.59 3.33 -8.72
N ARG A 9 -8.01 2.58 -9.75
CA ARG A 9 -8.02 3.05 -11.13
C ARG A 9 -9.22 3.96 -11.43
N GLU A 10 -10.39 3.65 -10.90
CA GLU A 10 -11.65 4.36 -11.18
C GLU A 10 -12.16 5.18 -9.99
N ARG A 11 -11.70 4.88 -8.78
CA ARG A 11 -12.25 5.47 -7.55
C ARG A 11 -11.18 5.69 -6.48
N GLU A 12 -11.44 6.67 -5.64
CA GLU A 12 -10.70 6.92 -4.41
C GLU A 12 -11.62 7.05 -3.21
N ALA A 13 -11.08 6.80 -2.03
CA ALA A 13 -11.78 6.97 -0.76
C ALA A 13 -10.78 7.16 0.38
N ILE A 14 -11.27 7.67 1.50
CA ILE A 14 -10.52 7.78 2.76
C ILE A 14 -11.16 6.82 3.76
N VAL A 15 -10.33 6.03 4.45
CA VAL A 15 -10.75 5.15 5.53
C VAL A 15 -9.88 5.36 6.76
N THR A 16 -10.50 5.39 7.93
CA THR A 16 -9.79 5.46 9.21
C THR A 16 -9.58 4.05 9.73
N MET A 17 -8.32 3.61 9.82
CA MET A 17 -7.94 2.26 10.22
C MET A 17 -7.11 2.26 11.51
N PRO A 18 -7.11 1.16 12.29
CA PRO A 18 -6.19 1.01 13.41
C PRO A 18 -4.74 0.88 12.92
N ILE A 19 -3.81 1.21 13.80
CA ILE A 19 -2.38 0.96 13.57
C ILE A 19 -2.14 -0.55 13.48
N GLY A 20 -1.25 -0.95 12.57
CA GLY A 20 -0.97 -2.35 12.22
C GLY A 20 -1.72 -2.84 10.98
N THR A 21 -2.72 -2.10 10.49
CA THR A 21 -3.41 -2.41 9.24
C THR A 21 -2.52 -2.17 8.03
N THR A 22 -2.60 -3.06 7.05
CA THR A 22 -1.92 -2.95 5.76
C THR A 22 -2.65 -2.00 4.80
N LEU A 23 -1.91 -1.40 3.87
CA LEU A 23 -2.51 -0.56 2.83
C LEU A 23 -3.50 -1.35 1.94
N LEU A 24 -3.30 -2.66 1.76
CA LEU A 24 -4.25 -3.51 1.04
C LEU A 24 -5.56 -3.69 1.82
N GLU A 25 -5.50 -3.93 3.13
CA GLU A 25 -6.71 -4.03 3.95
C GLU A 25 -7.51 -2.72 3.93
N ALA A 26 -6.83 -1.57 3.99
CA ALA A 26 -7.45 -0.27 3.84
C ALA A 26 -8.15 -0.12 2.48
N ALA A 27 -7.49 -0.55 1.38
CA ALA A 27 -8.07 -0.52 0.04
C ALA A 27 -9.32 -1.42 -0.09
N ILE A 28 -9.28 -2.63 0.49
CA ILE A 28 -10.41 -3.56 0.53
C ILE A 28 -11.58 -2.99 1.34
N GLN A 29 -11.29 -2.43 2.53
CA GLN A 29 -12.30 -1.79 3.38
C GLN A 29 -12.97 -0.59 2.69
N ALA A 30 -12.15 0.22 2.01
CA ALA A 30 -12.60 1.33 1.19
C ALA A 30 -13.35 0.89 -0.08
N LYS A 31 -13.36 -0.42 -0.37
CA LYS A 31 -13.92 -1.09 -1.55
C LYS A 31 -13.34 -0.60 -2.88
N VAL A 32 -12.19 0.08 -2.88
CA VAL A 32 -11.59 0.63 -4.12
C VAL A 32 -11.16 -0.48 -5.06
N ASP A 33 -11.15 -0.18 -6.35
CA ASP A 33 -10.78 -1.10 -7.41
C ASP A 33 -9.26 -1.32 -7.40
N TRP A 34 -8.84 -2.23 -6.52
CA TRP A 34 -7.45 -2.52 -6.24
C TRP A 34 -7.16 -4.00 -6.53
N ALA A 35 -6.32 -4.28 -7.51
CA ALA A 35 -5.99 -5.66 -7.84
C ALA A 35 -5.07 -6.29 -6.79
N TYR A 36 -5.36 -7.51 -6.37
CA TYR A 36 -4.50 -8.33 -5.53
C TYR A 36 -4.75 -9.82 -5.82
N SER A 37 -3.89 -10.70 -5.31
CA SER A 37 -4.10 -12.15 -5.45
C SER A 37 -3.45 -12.96 -4.32
N CYS A 38 -2.16 -12.75 -4.03
CA CYS A 38 -1.44 -13.66 -3.13
C CYS A 38 -1.41 -13.25 -1.65
N THR A 39 -1.59 -11.95 -1.33
CA THR A 39 -1.41 -11.32 0.00
C THR A 39 -0.09 -11.60 0.75
N ARG A 40 0.84 -12.33 0.14
CA ARG A 40 2.13 -12.78 0.70
C ARG A 40 3.37 -12.14 0.06
N GLY A 41 3.21 -11.00 -0.62
CA GLY A 41 4.32 -10.30 -1.27
C GLY A 41 4.87 -10.89 -2.58
N THR A 42 4.33 -12.00 -3.11
CA THR A 42 4.97 -12.71 -4.25
C THR A 42 4.47 -12.28 -5.65
N CYS A 43 3.21 -11.87 -5.80
CA CYS A 43 2.63 -11.61 -7.13
C CYS A 43 2.78 -10.18 -7.64
N ALA A 44 3.06 -9.22 -6.74
CA ALA A 44 3.09 -7.77 -6.99
C ALA A 44 1.82 -7.13 -7.60
N ARG A 45 0.68 -7.84 -7.68
CA ARG A 45 -0.57 -7.24 -8.18
C ARG A 45 -1.07 -6.09 -7.31
N CYS A 46 -0.79 -6.13 -6.01
CA CYS A 46 -1.13 -5.07 -5.06
C CYS A 46 -0.08 -3.94 -5.01
N ARG A 47 0.90 -3.91 -5.92
CA ARG A 47 1.94 -2.87 -5.96
C ARG A 47 1.29 -1.49 -6.04
N CYS A 48 1.87 -0.56 -5.32
CA CYS A 48 1.32 0.77 -5.10
C CYS A 48 2.42 1.79 -4.95
N GLN A 49 2.07 3.06 -5.09
CA GLN A 49 2.98 4.18 -4.86
C GLN A 49 2.49 4.99 -3.67
N ILE A 50 3.36 5.22 -2.70
CA ILE A 50 3.13 6.11 -1.57
C ILE A 50 3.30 7.55 -2.07
N VAL A 51 2.25 8.36 -1.93
CA VAL A 51 2.25 9.78 -2.31
C VAL A 51 2.68 10.64 -1.13
N SER A 52 2.20 10.30 0.06
CA SER A 52 2.52 11.00 1.30
C SER A 52 2.38 10.06 2.51
N GLY A 53 3.00 10.43 3.63
CA GLY A 53 2.93 9.66 4.87
C GLY A 53 3.86 8.45 4.94
N TYR A 54 4.96 8.44 4.17
CA TYR A 54 5.93 7.33 4.17
C TYR A 54 6.48 7.03 5.58
N ASP A 55 6.74 8.08 6.38
CA ASP A 55 7.25 7.96 7.75
C ASP A 55 6.25 7.30 8.73
N ASN A 56 4.99 7.17 8.33
CA ASN A 56 3.94 6.50 9.10
C ASN A 56 3.87 5.00 8.78
N LEU A 57 4.65 4.51 7.82
CA LEU A 57 4.67 3.13 7.36
C LEU A 57 5.80 2.35 8.02
N GLY A 58 5.61 1.04 8.11
CA GLY A 58 6.68 0.13 8.50
C GLY A 58 7.79 0.07 7.44
N ASP A 59 8.95 -0.42 7.88
CA ASP A 59 10.10 -0.67 7.03
C ASP A 59 9.75 -1.58 5.84
N VAL A 60 10.60 -1.56 4.82
CA VAL A 60 10.49 -2.48 3.68
C VAL A 60 10.69 -3.90 4.18
N THR A 61 9.72 -4.76 3.94
CA THR A 61 9.76 -6.16 4.42
C THR A 61 10.63 -7.05 3.53
N ASP A 62 11.10 -8.18 4.05
CA ASP A 62 11.85 -9.17 3.24
C ASP A 62 11.06 -9.66 2.01
N ALA A 63 9.74 -9.77 2.12
CA ALA A 63 8.89 -10.19 1.01
C ALA A 63 8.84 -9.13 -0.11
N GLU A 64 8.94 -7.84 0.26
CA GLU A 64 9.07 -6.75 -0.71
C GLU A 64 10.44 -6.77 -1.38
N TRP A 65 11.52 -6.89 -0.61
CA TRP A 65 12.89 -7.02 -1.13
C TRP A 65 13.06 -8.21 -2.08
N ASN A 66 12.39 -9.33 -1.80
CA ASN A 66 12.41 -10.51 -2.67
C ASN A 66 11.65 -10.32 -4.00
N ARG A 67 10.81 -9.28 -4.11
CA ARG A 67 9.89 -9.12 -5.25
C ARG A 67 10.09 -7.84 -6.06
N MET A 68 10.68 -6.81 -5.46
CA MET A 68 10.84 -5.48 -6.05
C MET A 68 12.31 -5.07 -6.02
N ASP A 69 12.68 -4.19 -6.94
CA ASP A 69 14.03 -3.64 -7.03
C ASP A 69 14.19 -2.42 -6.11
N GLU A 70 15.43 -2.15 -5.66
CA GLU A 70 15.74 -1.04 -4.76
C GLU A 70 15.29 0.33 -5.30
N ASP A 71 15.48 0.56 -6.59
CA ASP A 71 15.07 1.80 -7.27
C ASP A 71 13.55 2.04 -7.19
N GLU A 72 12.76 0.98 -7.05
CA GLU A 72 11.32 1.13 -6.89
C GLU A 72 10.97 1.68 -5.51
N PHE A 73 11.67 1.25 -4.46
CA PHE A 73 11.49 1.81 -3.12
C PHE A 73 11.89 3.29 -3.09
N HIS A 74 12.98 3.66 -3.77
CA HIS A 74 13.39 5.07 -3.92
C HIS A 74 12.34 5.93 -4.64
N GLN A 75 11.56 5.32 -5.54
CA GLN A 75 10.44 5.97 -6.22
C GLN A 75 9.12 5.94 -5.41
N GLY A 76 9.17 5.45 -4.18
CA GLY A 76 8.03 5.36 -3.26
C GLY A 76 7.09 4.19 -3.55
N TYR A 77 7.51 3.21 -4.37
CA TYR A 77 6.69 2.02 -4.60
C TYR A 77 6.82 1.02 -3.46
N ARG A 78 5.72 0.35 -3.14
CA ARG A 78 5.62 -0.67 -2.10
C ARG A 78 4.63 -1.76 -2.50
N LEU A 79 4.63 -2.90 -1.81
CA LEU A 79 3.56 -3.89 -1.93
C LEU A 79 2.52 -3.63 -0.84
N ALA A 80 1.33 -3.15 -1.22
CA ALA A 80 0.30 -2.79 -0.24
C ALA A 80 -0.08 -3.90 0.75
N CYS A 81 0.05 -5.17 0.37
CA CYS A 81 -0.20 -6.31 1.26
C CYS A 81 0.88 -6.55 2.32
N GLN A 82 2.05 -5.90 2.20
CA GLN A 82 3.18 -6.02 3.14
C GLN A 82 3.46 -4.69 3.86
N THR A 83 2.91 -3.58 3.37
CA THR A 83 3.10 -2.26 3.95
C THR A 83 2.05 -1.98 5.03
N ALA A 84 2.45 -2.05 6.29
CA ALA A 84 1.60 -1.70 7.43
C ALA A 84 1.75 -0.23 7.82
N VAL A 85 0.66 0.39 8.27
CA VAL A 85 0.71 1.70 8.94
C VAL A 85 1.07 1.49 10.41
N VAL A 86 2.14 2.11 10.88
CA VAL A 86 2.73 1.86 12.21
C VAL A 86 2.68 3.08 13.15
N LYS A 87 2.26 4.25 12.64
CA LYS A 87 2.07 5.49 13.42
C LYS A 87 0.73 6.14 13.10
N ASP A 88 0.20 6.88 14.07
CA ASP A 88 -0.95 7.75 13.85
C ASP A 88 -0.63 8.84 12.82
N GLY A 89 -1.60 9.16 11.97
CA GLY A 89 -1.42 10.19 10.95
C GLY A 89 -2.20 9.91 9.67
N GLN A 90 -1.74 10.54 8.59
CA GLN A 90 -2.35 10.43 7.27
C GLN A 90 -1.39 9.73 6.31
N VAL A 91 -1.95 8.90 5.42
CA VAL A 91 -1.22 8.24 4.33
C VAL A 91 -2.04 8.39 3.05
N GLU A 92 -1.41 8.77 1.95
CA GLU A 92 -2.02 8.73 0.62
C GLU A 92 -1.27 7.73 -0.26
N VAL A 93 -2.02 6.81 -0.87
CA VAL A 93 -1.47 5.72 -1.69
C VAL A 93 -2.29 5.49 -2.95
N ILE A 94 -1.60 5.17 -4.05
CA ILE A 94 -2.21 4.91 -5.35
C ILE A 94 -1.88 3.49 -5.80
N HIS A 95 -2.87 2.76 -6.30
CA HIS A 95 -2.66 1.47 -6.95
C HIS A 95 -1.85 1.67 -8.25
N LYS A 96 -0.70 0.98 -8.35
CA LYS A 96 0.25 1.07 -9.47
C LYS A 96 0.86 -0.31 -9.73
N PRO A 97 0.07 -1.27 -10.24
CA PRO A 97 0.58 -2.58 -10.62
C PRO A 97 1.56 -2.44 -11.80
N TYR A 98 2.44 -3.43 -12.01
CA TYR A 98 3.35 -3.43 -13.17
C TYR A 98 2.62 -3.40 -14.51
N PHE A 99 1.43 -3.99 -14.56
CA PHE A 99 0.60 -4.09 -15.73
C PHE A 99 -0.81 -3.68 -15.33
N GLY A 100 -1.29 -2.55 -15.85
CA GLY A 100 -2.59 -1.96 -15.53
C GLY A 100 -2.88 -0.74 -16.37
#